data_AF-A0A349PVV1-F1
#
_entry.id   AF-A0A349PVV1-F1
#
_cell.length_a   1.000
_cell.length_b   1.000
_cell.length_c   1.000
_cell.angle_alpha   90.00
_cell.angle_beta   90.00
_cell.angle_gamma   90.00
#
_symmetry.space_group_name_H-M   'P 1'
#
loop_
_entity.id
_entity.type
_entity.pdbx_description
1 polymer ?
#
loop_
_entity_poly.entity_id
_entity_poly.type
_entity_poly.pdbx_seq_one_letter_code
_entity_poly.pdbx_strand_id
1 'polypeptide(L)' 'VGHQCYTHKILTGRREQFSSLRQYGGLSGFPKPRESGHDAFIAGHASNSVSV' A
#
# COMPACT_ATOMS: atom_id res chain seq x y z
N VAL A 1 -3.08 6.32 -7.91
CA VAL A 1 -2.54 5.05 -8.47
C VAL A 1 -1.85 4.24 -7.38
N GLY A 2 -0.60 4.51 -6.98
CA GLY A 2 0.03 3.89 -5.81
C GLY A 2 0.71 2.53 -6.02
N HIS A 3 0.76 2.00 -7.26
CA HIS A 3 1.46 0.72 -7.53
C HIS A 3 2.98 0.81 -7.32
N GLN A 4 3.54 2.02 -7.28
CA GLN A 4 4.96 2.29 -7.02
C GLN A 4 5.32 2.31 -5.52
N CYS A 5 4.40 1.92 -4.62
CA CYS A 5 4.57 2.08 -3.17
C CYS A 5 5.37 0.97 -2.48
N TYR A 6 5.99 0.04 -3.22
CA TYR A 6 6.56 -1.16 -2.61
C TYR A 6 7.73 -0.84 -1.67
N THR A 7 8.62 0.07 -2.08
CA THR A 7 9.71 0.56 -1.22
C THR A 7 9.17 1.21 0.06
N HIS A 8 8.12 2.03 -0.05
CA HIS A 8 7.43 2.61 1.11
C HIS A 8 6.93 1.51 2.06
N LYS A 9 6.22 0.50 1.54
CA LYS A 9 5.73 -0.61 2.36
C LYS A 9 6.87 -1.38 3.05
N ILE A 10 7.98 -1.63 2.36
CA ILE A 10 9.17 -2.28 2.92
C ILE A 10 9.77 -1.45 4.06
N LEU A 11 9.97 -0.14 3.84
CA LEU A 11 10.60 0.75 4.82
C LEU A 11 9.73 1.01 6.05
N THR A 12 8.40 0.88 5.91
CA THR A 12 7.45 1.05 7.03
C THR A 12 7.07 -0.30 7.66
N GLY A 13 8.03 -1.22 7.80
CA GLY A 13 7.87 -2.43 8.61
C GLY A 13 7.18 -3.63 7.96
N ARG A 14 6.86 -3.61 6.66
CA ARG A 14 6.13 -4.72 6.00
C ARG A 14 7.03 -5.63 5.15
N ARG A 15 8.36 -5.54 5.31
CA ARG A 15 9.33 -6.33 4.53
C ARG A 15 9.10 -7.83 4.62
N GLU A 16 8.80 -8.37 5.80
CA GLU A 16 8.64 -9.82 6.01
C GLU A 16 7.33 -10.36 5.38
N GLN A 17 6.33 -9.50 5.23
CA GLN A 17 5.01 -9.86 4.68
C GLN A 17 4.97 -9.78 3.15
N PHE A 18 6.07 -9.34 2.49
CA PHE A 18 6.11 -9.11 1.05
C PHE A 18 5.91 -10.38 0.20
N SER A 19 6.18 -11.56 0.77
CA SER A 19 5.87 -12.84 0.13
C SER A 19 4.37 -13.03 -0.13
N SER A 20 3.50 -12.33 0.60
CA SER A 20 2.03 -12.35 0.46
C SER A 20 1.46 -11.25 -0.45
N LEU A 21 2.33 -10.46 -1.09
CA LEU A 21 1.91 -9.30 -1.87
C LEU A 21 0.93 -9.67 -2.99
N ARG A 22 -0.22 -8.97 -3.03
CA ARG A 22 -1.35 -9.19 -3.95
C ARG A 22 -2.01 -10.56 -3.84
N GLN A 23 -1.75 -11.32 -2.80
CA GLN A 23 -2.46 -12.56 -2.49
C GLN A 23 -3.71 -12.27 -1.67
N TYR A 24 -4.67 -13.20 -1.72
CA TYR A 24 -5.87 -13.11 -0.89
C TYR A 24 -5.48 -13.12 0.60
N GLY A 25 -5.97 -12.14 1.37
CA GLY A 25 -5.60 -11.96 2.78
C GLY A 25 -4.18 -11.44 3.02
N GLY A 26 -3.37 -11.23 1.98
CA GLY A 26 -2.02 -10.69 2.06
C GLY A 26 -1.96 -9.18 1.87
N LEU A 27 -0.74 -8.66 1.65
CA LEU A 27 -0.50 -7.23 1.46
C LEU A 27 -1.16 -6.71 0.17
N SER A 28 -1.81 -5.55 0.27
CA SER A 28 -2.32 -4.81 -0.87
C SER A 28 -1.18 -4.36 -1.79
N GLY A 29 -1.42 -4.37 -3.10
CA GLY A 29 -0.53 -3.75 -4.09
C GLY A 29 -0.53 -2.22 -4.06
N PHE A 30 -1.38 -1.61 -3.22
CA PHE A 30 -1.57 -0.16 -3.12
C PHE A 30 -1.60 0.28 -1.65
N PRO A 31 -1.34 1.57 -1.34
CA PRO A 31 -1.57 2.15 -0.02
C PRO A 31 -3.00 1.88 0.50
N LYS A 32 -3.10 1.40 1.74
CA LYS A 32 -4.35 1.07 2.42
C LYS A 32 -4.25 1.41 3.92
N PRO A 33 -4.95 2.44 4.43
CA PRO A 33 -4.81 2.89 5.83
C PRO A 33 -5.12 1.82 6.89
N ARG A 34 -6.05 0.90 6.57
CA ARG A 34 -6.36 -0.25 7.44
C ARG A 34 -5.24 -1.30 7.51
N GLU A 35 -4.30 -1.27 6.57
CA GLU A 35 -3.14 -2.17 6.54
C GLU A 35 -1.95 -1.57 7.31
N SER A 36 -1.80 -0.23 7.31
CA SER A 36 -0.72 0.46 8.00
C SER A 36 -1.08 1.91 8.26
N GLY A 37 -0.73 2.44 9.44
CA GLY A 37 -0.84 3.86 9.76
C GLY A 37 0.06 4.77 8.90
N HIS A 38 1.02 4.20 8.18
CA HIS A 38 1.87 4.95 7.24
C HIS A 38 1.25 5.08 5.84
N ASP A 39 0.15 4.39 5.56
CA ASP A 39 -0.59 4.53 4.31
C ASP A 39 -1.66 5.61 4.50
N ALA A 40 -1.36 6.84 4.10
CA ALA A 40 -2.19 8.02 4.39
C ALA A 40 -3.62 7.97 3.84
N PHE A 41 -3.82 7.31 2.69
CA PHE A 41 -5.13 7.19 2.06
C PHE A 41 -5.24 5.92 1.23
N ILE A 42 -6.47 5.55 0.86
CA ILE A 42 -6.73 4.44 -0.05
C ILE A 42 -6.41 4.89 -1.47
N ALA A 43 -5.41 4.26 -2.09
CA ALA A 43 -5.08 4.47 -3.49
C ALA A 43 -5.46 3.24 -4.33
N GLY A 44 -5.72 3.49 -5.62
CA GLY A 44 -5.97 2.46 -6.62
C GLY A 44 -6.21 3.13 -7.97
N HIS A 45 -7.32 3.87 -8.07
CA HIS A 45 -7.58 4.75 -9.20
C HIS A 45 -6.52 5.86 -9.32
N ALA A 46 -6.33 6.35 -10.54
CA ALA A 46 -5.44 7.45 -10.84
C ALA A 46 -5.99 8.80 -10.37
N SER A 47 -5.10 9.79 -10.26
CA SER A 47 -5.41 11.21 -10.05
C SER A 47 -6.17 11.59 -8.77
N ASN A 48 -6.40 10.66 -7.86
CA ASN A 48 -7.11 10.95 -6.61
C ASN A 48 -6.23 11.62 -5.54
N SER A 49 -4.90 11.58 -5.66
CA SER A 49 -3.96 11.96 -4.59
C SER A 49 -3.98 13.43 -4.17
N VAL A 50 -4.44 14.34 -5.04
CA VAL A 50 -4.51 15.79 -4.76
C VAL A 50 -5.84 16.18 -4.11
N SER A 51 -6.89 15.40 -4.34
CA SER A 51 -8.24 15.69 -3.86
C SER A 51 -8.62 14.96 -2.57
N VAL A 52 -7.74 14.11 -2.04
CA VAL A 52 -7.97 13.38 -0.78
C VAL A 52 -7.92 14.34 0.41
#